data_AF-A0A9X8C3Y4-F1
#
_entry.id   AF-A0A9X8C3Y4-F1
#
_cell.length_a   1.000
_cell.length_b   1.000
_cell.length_c   1.000
_cell.angle_alpha   90.00
_cell.angle_beta   90.00
_cell.angle_gamma   90.00
#
_symmetry.space_group_name_H-M   'P 1'
#
loop_
_entity.id
_entity.type
_entity.pdbx_description
1 polymer ?
#
loop_
_entity_poly.entity_id
_entity_poly.type
_entity_poly.pdbx_seq_one_letter_code
_entity_poly.pdbx_strand_id
1 'polypeptide(L)'
;MEFWMVIPIVAFGFIYIAEKLTTIEKKNDARLKRIEDRLQLITKELGIVEREPEINKELRQLVEEGKKITAVKRVREAFGFSLLEAKQYVDKL
;
A
#
# COMPACT_ATOMS: atom_id res chain seq x y z
N MET A 1 30.03 -34.05 19.08
CA MET A 1 29.00 -33.62 20.05
C MET A 1 29.20 -32.15 20.42
N GLU A 2 29.20 -31.22 19.47
CA GLU A 2 29.44 -29.79 19.75
C GLU A 2 28.42 -28.82 19.10
N PHE A 3 27.51 -29.33 18.26
CA PHE A 3 26.53 -28.51 17.53
C PHE A 3 25.35 -28.02 18.39
N TRP A 4 25.11 -28.64 19.55
CA TRP A 4 24.02 -28.23 20.44
C TRP A 4 24.29 -26.86 21.08
N MET A 5 25.56 -26.47 21.23
CA MET A 5 25.97 -25.25 21.93
C MET A 5 25.79 -23.98 21.08
N VAL A 6 25.70 -24.10 19.75
CA VAL A 6 25.51 -22.94 18.85
C VAL A 6 24.03 -22.54 18.68
N ILE A 7 23.10 -23.46 18.93
CA ILE A 7 21.64 -23.22 18.85
C ILE A 7 21.17 -22.06 19.73
N PRO A 8 21.56 -21.94 21.02
CA PRO A 8 21.11 -20.83 21.86
C PRO A 8 21.66 -19.49 21.37
N ILE A 9 22.88 -19.43 20.84
CA ILE A 9 23.49 -18.18 20.35
C ILE A 9 22.74 -17.67 19.13
N VAL A 10 22.39 -18.57 18.20
CA VAL A 10 21.60 -18.22 17.01
C VAL A 10 20.18 -17.81 17.40
N ALA A 11 19.55 -18.53 18.34
CA ALA A 11 18.21 -18.20 18.83
C ALA A 11 18.15 -16.84 19.53
N PHE A 12 19.13 -16.52 20.39
CA PHE A 12 19.23 -15.22 21.05
C PHE A 12 19.48 -14.09 20.05
N GLY A 13 20.34 -14.31 19.05
CA GLY A 13 20.54 -13.36 17.97
C GLY A 13 19.26 -13.09 17.17
N PHE A 14 18.50 -14.14 16.88
CA PHE A 14 17.23 -14.02 16.16
C PHE A 14 16.17 -13.26 16.97
N ILE A 15 16.06 -13.53 18.28
CA ILE A 15 15.15 -12.82 19.19
C ILE A 15 15.51 -11.33 19.28
N TYR A 16 16.80 -11.01 19.41
CA TYR A 16 17.28 -9.62 19.46
C TYR A 16 16.96 -8.83 18.18
N ILE A 17 17.13 -9.48 17.01
CA ILE A 17 16.79 -8.87 15.71
C ILE A 17 15.28 -8.67 15.58
N ALA A 18 14.46 -9.64 16.02
CA ALA A 18 13.01 -9.56 15.98
C ALA A 18 12.46 -8.39 16.83
N GLU A 19 13.00 -8.17 18.04
CA GLU A 19 12.61 -7.02 18.87
C GLU A 19 12.96 -5.68 18.20
N LYS A 20 14.14 -5.58 17.57
CA LYS A 20 14.56 -4.37 16.85
C LYS A 20 13.70 -4.09 15.61
N LEU A 21 13.28 -5.12 14.87
CA LEU A 21 12.42 -4.99 13.68
C LEU A 21 11.08 -4.30 14.03
N THR A 22 10.39 -4.77 15.09
CA THR A 22 9.09 -4.22 15.51
C THR A 22 9.15 -2.75 15.96
N THR A 23 10.33 -2.26 16.33
CA THR A 23 10.53 -0.86 16.76
C THR A 23 10.76 0.09 15.58
N ILE A 24 11.23 -0.43 14.44
CA ILE A 24 11.50 0.37 13.24
C ILE A 24 10.20 0.76 12.53
N GLU A 25 9.20 -0.14 12.53
CA GLU A 25 7.89 0.10 11.92
C GLU A 25 7.20 1.33 12.54
N LYS A 26 7.16 1.43 13.86
CA LYS A 26 6.48 2.52 14.58
C LYS A 26 7.00 3.92 14.23
N LYS A 27 8.29 4.05 13.88
CA LYS A 27 8.88 5.34 13.50
C LYS A 27 8.55 5.73 12.06
N ASN A 28 8.37 4.75 11.19
CA ASN A 28 7.96 4.99 9.81
C ASN A 28 6.49 5.45 9.76
N ASP A 29 5.61 4.83 10.54
CA ASP A 29 4.18 5.19 10.60
C ASP A 29 3.98 6.64 11.05
N ALA A 30 4.71 7.08 12.10
CA ALA A 30 4.60 8.44 12.60
C ALA A 30 5.10 9.49 11.59
N ARG A 31 6.08 9.14 10.75
CA ARG A 31 6.57 10.00 9.66
C ARG A 31 5.59 10.04 8.50
N LEU A 32 5.06 8.89 8.10
CA LEU A 32 4.00 8.76 7.10
C LEU A 32 2.79 9.61 7.46
N LYS A 33 2.30 9.50 8.70
CA LYS A 33 1.16 10.30 9.18
C LYS A 33 1.38 11.81 9.06
N ARG A 34 2.58 12.30 9.43
CA ARG A 34 2.91 13.73 9.29
C ARG A 34 2.97 14.18 7.83
N ILE A 35 3.37 13.30 6.92
CA ILE A 35 3.39 13.60 5.48
C ILE A 35 1.95 13.69 4.97
N GLU A 36 1.10 12.72 5.33
CA GLU A 36 -0.33 12.75 4.99
C GLU A 36 -1.01 14.02 5.50
N ASP A 37 -0.79 14.39 6.76
CA ASP A 37 -1.38 15.61 7.36
C ASP A 37 -0.95 16.88 6.59
N ARG A 38 0.31 16.95 6.15
CA ARG A 38 0.82 18.07 5.35
C ARG A 38 0.24 18.10 3.94
N LEU A 39 0.07 16.94 3.32
CA LEU A 39 -0.56 16.83 2.00
C LEU A 39 -2.01 17.32 2.06
N GLN A 40 -2.76 16.95 3.11
CA GLN A 40 -4.12 17.43 3.31
C GLN A 40 -4.19 18.96 3.44
N LEU A 41 -3.25 19.58 4.17
CA LEU A 41 -3.19 21.04 4.29
C LEU A 41 -2.89 21.71 2.95
N ILE A 42 -1.97 21.16 2.16
CA ILE A 42 -1.62 21.69 0.84
C ILE A 42 -2.82 21.58 -0.12
N THR A 43 -3.50 20.43 -0.16
CA THR A 43 -4.69 20.23 -1.00
C THR A 43 -5.79 21.22 -0.63
N LYS A 44 -5.99 21.48 0.67
CA LYS A 44 -6.99 22.42 1.18
C LYS A 44 -6.69 23.87 0.78
N GLU A 45 -5.44 24.31 0.95
CA GLU A 45 -5.02 25.68 0.61
C GLU A 45 -5.00 25.94 -0.91
N LEU A 46 -4.63 24.94 -1.71
CA LEU A 46 -4.60 25.06 -3.17
C LEU A 46 -5.98 24.89 -3.82
N GLY A 47 -7.03 24.58 -3.05
CA GLY A 47 -8.38 24.37 -3.58
C GLY A 47 -8.44 23.26 -4.64
N ILE A 48 -7.51 22.29 -4.58
CA ILE A 48 -7.46 21.19 -5.54
C ILE A 48 -8.66 20.29 -5.23
N VAL A 49 -9.73 20.47 -5.99
CA VAL A 49 -10.79 19.47 -6.10
C VAL A 49 -10.12 18.24 -6.71
N GLU A 50 -10.06 17.13 -5.96
CA GLU A 50 -9.65 15.83 -6.49
C GLU A 50 -10.52 15.55 -7.72
N ARG A 51 -10.00 15.85 -8.91
CA ARG A 51 -10.68 15.49 -10.14
C ARG A 51 -10.56 13.99 -10.25
N GLU A 52 -11.70 13.32 -10.37
CA GLU A 52 -11.72 11.89 -10.67
C GLU A 52 -10.79 11.64 -11.87
N PRO A 53 -9.91 10.64 -11.79
CA PRO A 53 -9.09 10.24 -12.92
C PRO A 53 -9.97 10.05 -14.16
N GLU A 54 -9.55 10.58 -15.31
CA GLU A 54 -10.36 10.51 -16.54
C GLU A 54 -10.70 9.06 -16.94
N ILE A 55 -9.80 8.13 -16.58
CA ILE A 55 -9.95 6.68 -16.76
C ILE A 55 -11.14 6.11 -15.98
N ASN A 56 -11.67 6.76 -14.93
CA ASN A 56 -12.82 6.26 -14.18
C ASN A 56 -14.07 6.15 -15.04
N LYS A 57 -14.23 7.00 -16.05
CA LYS A 57 -15.34 6.89 -17.02
C LYS A 57 -15.25 5.59 -17.81
N GLU A 58 -14.06 5.28 -18.33
CA GLU A 58 -13.77 4.01 -19.03
C GLU A 58 -13.99 2.81 -18.10
N LEU A 59 -13.51 2.89 -16.85
CA LEU A 59 -13.62 1.81 -15.89
C LEU A 59 -15.08 1.53 -15.48
N ARG A 60 -15.89 2.57 -15.24
CA ARG A 60 -17.32 2.41 -14.94
C ARG A 60 -18.07 1.73 -16.09
N GLN A 61 -17.79 2.13 -17.33
CA GLN A 61 -18.35 1.45 -18.51
C GLN A 61 -17.96 -0.03 -18.56
N LEU A 62 -16.68 -0.35 -18.34
CA LEU A 62 -16.23 -1.74 -18.31
C LEU A 62 -16.88 -2.55 -17.18
N VAL A 63 -17.15 -1.93 -16.02
CA VAL A 63 -17.85 -2.58 -14.90
C VAL A 63 -19.32 -2.82 -15.24
N GLU A 64 -20.02 -1.83 -15.82
CA GLU A 64 -21.41 -1.94 -16.27
C GLU A 64 -21.58 -3.02 -17.34
N GLU A 65 -20.61 -3.16 -18.24
CA GLU A 65 -20.55 -4.21 -19.25
C GLU A 65 -20.18 -5.61 -18.68
N GLY A 66 -19.97 -5.73 -17.36
CA GLY A 66 -19.56 -6.98 -16.70
C GLY A 66 -18.09 -7.37 -16.94
N LYS A 67 -17.29 -6.50 -17.57
CA LYS A 67 -15.88 -6.73 -17.92
C LYS A 67 -14.93 -6.34 -16.78
N LYS A 68 -15.22 -6.78 -15.54
CA LYS A 68 -14.42 -6.46 -14.35
C LYS A 68 -12.94 -6.82 -14.48
N ILE A 69 -12.60 -7.96 -15.10
CA ILE A 69 -11.20 -8.38 -15.28
C ILE A 69 -10.45 -7.36 -16.15
N THR A 70 -11.09 -6.86 -17.21
CA THR A 70 -10.53 -5.83 -18.09
C THR A 70 -10.35 -4.51 -17.35
N ALA A 71 -11.33 -4.10 -16.55
CA ALA A 71 -11.21 -2.92 -15.69
C ALA A 71 -10.01 -3.03 -14.72
N VAL A 72 -9.85 -4.18 -14.06
CA VAL A 72 -8.74 -4.42 -13.14
C VAL A 72 -7.40 -4.38 -13.89
N LYS A 73 -7.31 -5.00 -15.07
CA LYS A 73 -6.11 -4.95 -15.90
C LYS A 73 -5.76 -3.50 -16.26
N ARG A 74 -6.76 -2.72 -16.66
CA ARG A 74 -6.61 -1.32 -17.07
C ARG A 74 -6.12 -0.42 -15.93
N VAL A 75 -6.62 -0.63 -14.72
CA VAL A 75 -6.12 0.05 -13.50
C VAL A 75 -4.66 -0.28 -13.21
N ARG A 76 -4.25 -1.54 -13.36
CA ARG A 76 -2.85 -1.94 -13.16
C ARG A 76 -1.92 -1.27 -14.17
N GLU A 77 -2.34 -1.18 -15.42
CA GLU A 77 -1.56 -0.53 -16.48
C GLU A 77 -1.46 0.99 -16.28
N ALA A 78 -2.53 1.63 -15.80
CA ALA A 78 -2.55 3.09 -15.60
C ALA A 78 -1.85 3.55 -14.33
N PHE A 79 -2.01 2.82 -13.22
CA PHE A 79 -1.55 3.27 -11.90
C PHE A 79 -0.39 2.43 -11.33
N GLY A 80 -0.01 1.32 -11.99
CA GLY A 80 1.04 0.43 -11.50
C GLY A 80 0.66 -0.39 -10.26
N PHE A 81 -0.64 -0.43 -9.93
CA PHE A 81 -1.16 -1.13 -8.76
C PHE A 81 -0.89 -2.64 -8.79
N SER A 82 -0.70 -3.21 -7.61
CA SER A 82 -0.76 -4.65 -7.42
C SER A 82 -2.15 -5.18 -7.80
N LEU A 83 -2.27 -6.50 -8.01
CA LEU A 83 -3.55 -7.11 -8.36
C LEU A 83 -4.63 -6.83 -7.30
N LEU A 84 -4.26 -6.84 -6.03
CA LEU A 84 -5.17 -6.58 -4.92
C LEU A 84 -5.65 -5.12 -4.93
N GLU A 85 -4.73 -4.17 -5.03
CA GLU A 85 -5.04 -2.74 -5.07
C GLU A 85 -5.91 -2.39 -6.28
N ALA A 86 -5.60 -2.96 -7.43
CA ALA A 86 -6.38 -2.73 -8.64
C ALA A 86 -7.81 -3.29 -8.54
N LYS A 87 -7.97 -4.48 -7.96
CA LYS A 87 -9.30 -5.03 -7.67
C LYS A 87 -10.07 -4.11 -6.71
N GLN A 88 -9.44 -3.72 -5.60
CA GLN A 88 -10.06 -2.85 -4.61
C GLN A 88 -10.45 -1.49 -5.19
N TYR A 89 -9.65 -0.97 -6.12
CA TYR A 89 -9.97 0.26 -6.82
C TYR A 89 -11.23 0.10 -7.68
N VAL A 90 -11.28 -0.96 -8.52
CA VAL A 90 -12.44 -1.24 -9.37
C VAL A 90 -13.69 -1.54 -8.55
N ASP A 91 -13.58 -2.23 -7.42
CA ASP A 91 -14.73 -2.53 -6.55
C ASP A 91 -15.26 -1.29 -5.80
N LYS A 92 -14.52 -0.17 -5.79
CA LYS A 92 -14.94 1.13 -5.20
C LYS A 92 -15.58 2.08 -6.23
N LEU A 93 -15.49 1.77 -7.52
CA LEU A 93 -16.11 2.54 -8.62
C LEU A 93 -17.58 2.17 -8.82
#